data_AF-A0AAV9F7E5-F1
#
_entry.id   AF-A0AAV9F7E5-F1
#
_cell.length_a   1.000
_cell.length_b   1.000
_cell.length_c   1.000
_cell.angle_alpha   90.00
_cell.angle_beta   90.00
_cell.angle_gamma   90.00
#
_symmetry.space_group_name_H-M   'P 1'
#
loop_
_entity.id
_entity.type
_entity.pdbx_description
1 polymer ?
#
loop_
_entity_poly.entity_id
_entity_poly.type
_entity_poly.pdbx_seq_one_letter_code
_entity_poly.pdbx_strand_id
1 'polypeptide(L)'
;MESKFMVPLILLLSLATIAEVASNSLDGAFPTIAEAHWKTVLPDTRMPVVINELLHPAEKSHSAGVIIDNNGNNGYNIYGKEDFTSLRNVPDATLFFLEDDLKRSGTRMHIQLSKRMTNSASFLPQSEAKSIPFSTADLPNTLSRFSIKPNSNLALRMQETLQQCEAPALKSEEKLCATSLESMVDFVVSKLGTNKGVQARVTVLEDRTVSKRAFKWYMVAGMAEEVGYVKTVNCHPQTYAYLTYYCHSLKGTRTYVVPFVGDDGTNAEVVAECHSDTSEWDAKHISFKMLHVKPGSVPICHALPEDSIVWMTS
;
A
#
# COMPACT_ATOMS: atom_id res chain seq x y z
N MET A 1 -18.66 -99.47 10.90
CA MET A 1 -19.00 -98.96 9.55
C MET A 1 -18.32 -97.61 9.41
N GLU A 2 -17.05 -97.64 8.99
CA GLU A 2 -16.52 -97.03 7.74
C GLU A 2 -16.35 -95.50 7.85
N SER A 3 -15.14 -94.98 8.14
CA SER A 3 -14.03 -94.58 7.24
C SER A 3 -14.32 -93.36 6.34
N LYS A 4 -13.66 -92.22 6.59
CA LYS A 4 -12.58 -91.63 5.75
C LYS A 4 -12.31 -90.14 6.07
N PHE A 5 -11.01 -89.83 6.04
CA PHE A 5 -10.34 -88.52 6.12
C PHE A 5 -10.65 -87.58 4.95
N MET A 6 -10.58 -86.24 5.16
CA MET A 6 -9.71 -85.34 4.36
C MET A 6 -9.55 -83.93 4.96
N VAL A 7 -8.43 -83.29 4.62
CA VAL A 7 -7.70 -82.15 5.24
C VAL A 7 -8.27 -80.74 4.84
N PRO A 8 -7.66 -79.56 5.16
CA PRO A 8 -8.30 -78.41 5.82
C PRO A 8 -8.50 -77.19 4.90
N LEU A 9 -9.16 -76.12 5.36
CA LEU A 9 -9.03 -74.80 4.73
C LEU A 9 -8.73 -73.72 5.78
N ILE A 10 -7.51 -73.19 5.67
CA ILE A 10 -6.94 -72.05 6.37
C ILE A 10 -7.72 -70.80 5.97
N LEU A 11 -8.22 -70.02 6.93
CA LEU A 11 -8.46 -68.60 6.70
C LEU A 11 -7.63 -67.78 7.70
N LEU A 12 -6.77 -66.95 7.12
CA LEU A 12 -5.78 -66.10 7.75
C LEU A 12 -6.41 -64.85 8.40
N LEU A 13 -5.92 -64.55 9.61
CA LEU A 13 -5.49 -63.24 10.12
C LEU A 13 -6.09 -61.97 9.50
N SER A 14 -6.65 -61.10 10.35
CA SER A 14 -5.91 -59.88 10.76
C SER A 14 -6.68 -59.08 11.81
N LEU A 15 -6.05 -58.89 12.97
CA LEU A 15 -6.40 -57.86 13.94
C LEU A 15 -6.02 -56.50 13.33
N ALA A 16 -7.02 -55.66 13.04
CA ALA A 16 -6.78 -54.27 12.69
C ALA A 16 -6.46 -53.49 13.97
N THR A 17 -5.20 -53.08 14.11
CA THR A 17 -4.78 -52.05 15.06
C THR A 17 -5.34 -50.70 14.62
N ILE A 18 -6.20 -50.10 15.43
CA ILE A 18 -6.62 -48.70 15.27
C ILE A 18 -5.45 -47.84 15.75
N ALA A 19 -4.78 -47.16 14.82
CA ALA A 19 -3.89 -46.06 15.16
C ALA A 19 -4.74 -44.80 15.36
N GLU A 20 -4.76 -44.27 16.57
CA GLU A 20 -5.24 -42.91 16.85
C GLU A 20 -4.35 -41.91 16.13
N VAL A 21 -4.89 -41.27 15.09
CA VAL A 21 -4.31 -40.04 14.55
C VAL A 21 -4.84 -38.91 15.43
N ALA A 22 -3.94 -38.31 16.21
CA ALA A 22 -4.19 -37.04 16.88
C ALA A 22 -4.61 -35.99 15.85
N SER A 23 -5.83 -35.49 15.96
CA SER A 23 -6.32 -34.35 15.20
C SER A 23 -5.61 -33.09 15.67
N ASN A 24 -4.50 -32.74 15.02
CA ASN A 24 -4.00 -31.37 15.09
C ASN A 24 -5.02 -30.45 14.41
N SER A 25 -5.50 -29.48 15.16
CA SER A 25 -6.41 -28.42 14.73
C SER A 25 -5.89 -27.71 13.48
N LEU A 26 -6.63 -27.84 12.37
CA LEU A 26 -6.47 -27.03 11.17
C LEU A 26 -7.11 -25.66 11.40
N ASP A 27 -6.39 -24.74 12.06
CA ASP A 27 -6.65 -23.29 11.95
C ASP A 27 -5.88 -22.70 10.75
N GLY A 28 -6.01 -23.35 9.60
CA GLY A 28 -5.40 -22.91 8.34
C GLY A 28 -6.47 -22.40 7.38
N ALA A 29 -6.79 -21.11 7.43
CA ALA A 29 -7.57 -20.48 6.37
C ALA A 29 -6.86 -20.73 5.02
N PHE A 30 -7.61 -21.21 4.01
CA PHE A 30 -7.06 -21.36 2.67
C PHE A 30 -6.58 -19.99 2.16
N PRO A 31 -5.41 -19.93 1.49
CA PRO A 31 -4.93 -18.66 0.94
C PRO A 31 -5.94 -18.12 -0.06
N THR A 32 -6.20 -16.81 0.02
CA THR A 32 -6.97 -16.07 -0.96
C THR A 32 -6.31 -16.14 -2.34
N ILE A 33 -7.09 -15.87 -3.39
CA ILE A 33 -6.57 -15.79 -4.77
C ILE A 33 -5.38 -14.81 -4.85
N ALA A 34 -5.48 -13.69 -4.14
CA ALA A 34 -4.45 -12.67 -4.08
C ALA A 34 -3.16 -13.16 -3.39
N GLU A 35 -3.27 -13.93 -2.29
CA GLU A 35 -2.11 -14.54 -1.63
C GLU A 35 -1.45 -15.61 -2.49
N ALA A 36 -2.25 -16.43 -3.16
CA ALA A 36 -1.74 -17.42 -4.10
C ALA A 36 -0.97 -16.74 -5.24
N HIS A 37 -1.55 -15.68 -5.83
CA HIS A 37 -0.91 -14.89 -6.89
C HIS A 37 0.41 -14.26 -6.40
N TRP A 38 0.41 -13.64 -5.21
CA TRP A 38 1.62 -13.08 -4.61
C TRP A 38 2.72 -14.14 -4.52
N LYS A 39 2.41 -15.30 -3.94
CA LYS A 39 3.40 -16.38 -3.74
C LYS A 39 3.92 -16.95 -5.05
N THR A 40 3.09 -16.98 -6.09
CA THR A 40 3.49 -17.44 -7.43
C THR A 40 4.39 -16.42 -8.13
N VAL A 41 4.03 -15.13 -8.10
CA VAL A 41 4.76 -14.10 -8.84
C VAL A 41 6.03 -13.65 -8.10
N LEU A 42 5.95 -13.54 -6.77
CA LEU A 42 6.99 -13.05 -5.87
C LEU A 42 7.35 -14.07 -4.78
N PRO A 43 7.91 -15.24 -5.15
CA PRO A 43 8.13 -16.34 -4.20
C PRO A 43 9.11 -16.01 -3.07
N ASP A 44 10.06 -15.10 -3.34
CA ASP A 44 11.11 -14.70 -2.40
C ASP A 44 10.77 -13.40 -1.64
N THR A 45 9.65 -12.74 -1.97
CA THR A 45 9.25 -11.47 -1.35
C THR A 45 8.28 -11.71 -0.21
N ARG A 46 8.68 -11.30 1.00
CA ARG A 46 7.77 -11.29 2.16
C ARG A 46 6.66 -10.27 1.95
N MET A 47 5.40 -10.70 2.11
CA MET A 47 4.25 -9.80 2.13
C MET A 47 4.32 -8.88 3.38
N PRO A 48 4.30 -7.55 3.21
CA PRO A 48 4.22 -6.62 4.33
C PRO A 48 2.98 -6.87 5.18
N VAL A 49 3.11 -6.70 6.49
CA VAL A 49 2.01 -6.90 7.46
C VAL A 49 0.78 -6.09 7.07
N VAL A 50 0.96 -4.85 6.58
CA VAL A 50 -0.16 -4.00 6.15
C VAL A 50 -0.94 -4.60 4.97
N ILE A 51 -0.28 -5.23 4.00
CA ILE A 51 -0.97 -5.87 2.87
C ILE A 51 -1.75 -7.08 3.37
N ASN A 52 -1.14 -7.88 4.25
CA ASN A 52 -1.81 -9.03 4.85
C ASN A 52 -3.06 -8.62 5.65
N GLU A 53 -2.99 -7.52 6.41
CA GLU A 53 -4.14 -6.94 7.11
C GLU A 53 -5.25 -6.45 6.16
N LEU A 54 -4.88 -5.94 4.97
CA LEU A 54 -5.85 -5.51 3.95
C LEU A 54 -6.53 -6.69 3.26
N LEU A 55 -5.88 -7.84 3.17
CA LEU A 55 -6.47 -9.09 2.66
C LEU A 55 -7.37 -9.75 3.69
N HIS A 56 -7.04 -9.62 4.98
CA HIS A 56 -7.75 -10.23 6.11
C HIS A 56 -8.15 -9.16 7.14
N PRO A 57 -9.08 -8.26 6.83
CA PRO A 57 -9.48 -7.21 7.76
C PRO A 57 -10.15 -7.83 9.00
N ALA A 58 -9.73 -7.37 10.19
CA ALA A 58 -10.29 -7.84 11.47
C ALA A 58 -11.81 -7.60 11.58
N GLU A 59 -12.31 -6.55 10.93
CA GLU A 59 -13.73 -6.26 10.79
C GLU A 59 -14.05 -5.95 9.32
N LYS A 60 -15.09 -6.58 8.77
CA LYS A 60 -15.59 -6.21 7.44
C LYS A 60 -16.30 -4.87 7.53
N SER A 61 -15.79 -3.86 6.82
CA SER A 61 -16.47 -2.57 6.70
C SER A 61 -17.87 -2.75 6.11
N HIS A 62 -18.90 -2.32 6.85
CA HIS A 62 -20.28 -2.25 6.36
C HIS A 62 -20.53 -1.00 5.50
N SER A 63 -19.61 -0.03 5.52
CA SER A 63 -19.65 1.14 4.65
C SER A 63 -19.08 0.82 3.27
N ALA A 64 -19.81 1.19 2.22
CA ALA A 64 -19.31 1.18 0.86
C ALA A 64 -18.25 2.27 0.65
N GLY A 65 -17.18 1.94 -0.07
CA GLY A 65 -16.10 2.86 -0.40
C GLY A 65 -14.95 2.88 0.59
N VAL A 66 -13.75 3.09 0.09
CA VAL A 66 -12.53 3.41 0.83
C VAL A 66 -12.44 4.92 0.95
N ILE A 67 -12.36 5.43 2.18
CA ILE A 67 -12.21 6.86 2.43
C ILE A 67 -10.79 7.09 2.94
N ILE A 68 -10.02 7.89 2.22
CA ILE A 68 -8.69 8.33 2.63
C ILE A 68 -8.81 9.68 3.32
N ASP A 69 -8.37 9.75 4.58
CA ASP A 69 -8.25 11.01 5.30
C ASP A 69 -7.00 11.75 4.80
N ASN A 70 -7.25 12.69 3.89
CA ASN A 70 -6.21 13.55 3.31
C ASN A 70 -6.01 14.83 4.13
N ASN A 71 -6.22 14.86 5.47
CA ASN A 71 -5.94 16.00 6.35
C ASN A 71 -4.63 16.73 5.95
N GLY A 72 -4.73 17.76 5.11
CA GLY A 72 -3.58 18.47 4.54
C GLY A 72 -2.80 17.74 3.45
N ASN A 73 -2.96 16.43 3.27
CA ASN A 73 -2.02 15.57 2.53
C ASN A 73 -2.49 15.19 1.10
N ASN A 74 -3.32 16.04 0.50
CA ASN A 74 -3.70 15.97 -0.93
C ASN A 74 -2.49 16.23 -1.87
N GLY A 75 -1.29 16.49 -1.32
CA GLY A 75 -0.12 17.00 -2.02
C GLY A 75 0.72 15.98 -2.80
N TYR A 76 0.43 14.69 -2.76
CA TYR A 76 1.14 13.73 -3.63
C TYR A 76 0.68 13.76 -5.09
N ASN A 77 -0.28 14.64 -5.42
CA ASN A 77 -0.70 14.83 -6.79
C ASN A 77 0.28 15.76 -7.51
N ILE A 78 1.24 15.14 -8.21
CA ILE A 78 2.24 15.82 -9.05
C ILE A 78 1.63 16.67 -10.19
N TYR A 79 0.32 16.57 -10.45
CA TYR A 79 -0.40 17.24 -11.55
C TYR A 79 -1.12 18.54 -11.14
N GLY A 80 -0.86 19.09 -9.95
CA GLY A 80 -1.07 20.52 -9.70
C GLY A 80 -2.50 20.99 -9.41
N LYS A 81 -3.39 20.14 -8.88
CA LYS A 81 -4.69 20.57 -8.32
C LYS A 81 -4.77 20.30 -6.83
N GLU A 82 -3.96 21.01 -6.06
CA GLU A 82 -4.03 20.92 -4.61
C GLU A 82 -4.99 21.96 -4.03
N ASP A 83 -5.91 21.48 -3.18
CA ASP A 83 -6.78 22.37 -2.40
C ASP A 83 -6.11 22.74 -1.06
N PHE A 84 -5.70 24.01 -0.98
CA PHE A 84 -5.11 24.68 0.19
C PHE A 84 -6.03 24.75 1.42
N THR A 85 -7.32 24.39 1.31
CA THR A 85 -8.25 24.47 2.45
C THR A 85 -7.82 23.60 3.63
N SER A 86 -7.23 22.42 3.36
CA SER A 86 -6.90 21.45 4.41
C SER A 86 -5.61 21.77 5.19
N LEU A 87 -4.61 22.38 4.55
CA LEU A 87 -3.34 22.75 5.20
C LEU A 87 -3.43 24.01 6.06
N ARG A 88 -4.41 24.88 5.82
CA ARG A 88 -4.66 26.06 6.67
C ARG A 88 -4.89 25.71 8.14
N ASN A 89 -5.30 24.47 8.42
CA ASN A 89 -5.58 23.99 9.76
C ASN A 89 -4.35 23.37 10.47
N VAL A 90 -3.19 23.26 9.80
CA VAL A 90 -1.95 22.71 10.38
C VAL A 90 -0.75 23.58 9.96
N PRO A 91 -0.52 24.72 10.62
CA PRO A 91 0.40 25.76 10.15
C PRO A 91 1.88 25.34 10.07
N ASP A 92 2.28 24.23 10.71
CA ASP A 92 3.66 23.72 10.75
C ASP A 92 3.83 22.36 10.04
N ALA A 93 2.80 21.87 9.32
CA ALA A 93 2.86 20.57 8.64
C ALA A 93 4.03 20.47 7.65
N THR A 94 4.87 19.46 7.84
CA THR A 94 6.03 19.14 6.98
C THR A 94 5.64 18.09 5.94
N LEU A 95 4.80 18.44 4.97
CA LEU A 95 4.45 17.51 3.88
C LEU A 95 5.63 17.16 2.98
N PHE A 96 6.48 18.17 2.73
CA PHE A 96 7.69 18.08 1.94
C PHE A 96 8.86 18.61 2.75
N PHE A 97 10.05 18.07 2.50
CA PHE A 97 11.30 18.48 3.13
C PHE A 97 12.46 18.31 2.14
N LEU A 98 13.62 18.86 2.49
CA LEU A 98 14.84 18.70 1.70
C LEU A 98 15.53 17.40 2.07
N GLU A 99 16.23 16.79 1.13
CA GLU A 99 16.94 15.53 1.37
C GLU A 99 17.95 15.62 2.52
N ASP A 100 18.62 16.77 2.69
CA ASP A 100 19.56 17.01 3.78
C ASP A 100 18.90 17.01 5.16
N ASP A 101 17.58 17.16 5.24
CA ASP A 101 16.83 17.06 6.49
C ASP A 101 16.80 15.61 7.01
N LEU A 102 16.84 14.61 6.13
CA LEU A 102 16.93 13.19 6.50
C LEU A 102 18.33 12.80 6.98
N LYS A 103 19.37 13.49 6.51
CA LYS A 103 20.77 13.17 6.82
C LYS A 103 21.23 13.75 8.15
N ARG A 104 20.50 14.72 8.70
CA ARG A 104 20.83 15.43 9.93
C ARG A 104 20.05 14.85 11.11
N SER A 105 20.73 14.04 11.92
CA SER A 105 20.18 13.57 13.20
C SER A 105 19.74 14.76 14.07
N GLY A 106 18.59 14.62 14.74
CA GLY A 106 17.97 15.68 15.53
C GLY A 106 17.04 16.61 14.75
N THR A 107 16.95 16.48 13.42
CA THR A 107 16.00 17.27 12.62
C THR A 107 14.57 16.94 13.03
N ARG A 108 13.78 17.98 13.34
CA ARG A 108 12.38 17.86 13.77
C ARG A 108 11.45 18.08 12.57
N MET A 109 10.45 17.21 12.44
CA MET A 109 9.45 17.25 11.37
C MET A 109 8.04 17.06 11.94
N HIS A 110 7.09 17.87 11.50
CA HIS A 110 5.67 17.72 11.88
C HIS A 110 4.96 16.93 10.79
N ILE A 111 4.84 15.62 10.95
CA ILE A 111 4.38 14.70 9.90
C ILE A 111 3.27 13.78 10.39
N GLN A 112 2.40 13.37 9.46
CA GLN A 112 1.38 12.36 9.69
C GLN A 112 1.83 11.06 9.01
N LEU A 113 2.32 10.11 9.80
CA LEU A 113 2.81 8.81 9.34
C LEU A 113 1.75 7.70 9.45
N SER A 114 0.74 7.88 10.29
CA SER A 114 -0.32 6.89 10.50
C SER A 114 -1.09 6.57 9.22
N LYS A 115 -1.64 5.36 9.12
CA LYS A 115 -2.59 4.96 8.05
C LYS A 115 -3.62 6.05 7.75
N ARG A 116 -3.81 6.37 6.47
CA ARG A 116 -4.78 7.36 5.98
C ARG A 116 -6.13 6.75 5.65
N MET A 117 -6.16 5.48 5.27
CA MET A 117 -7.41 4.73 5.14
C MET A 117 -8.18 4.79 6.46
N THR A 118 -9.43 5.25 6.37
CA THR A 118 -10.26 5.47 7.55
C THR A 118 -11.12 4.28 7.94
N ASN A 119 -11.23 3.30 7.04
CA ASN A 119 -12.00 2.10 7.21
C ASN A 119 -11.21 0.85 6.80
N SER A 120 -11.65 -0.30 7.31
CA SER A 120 -11.09 -1.63 7.00
C SER A 120 -11.57 -2.11 5.63
N ALA A 121 -11.03 -1.51 4.57
CA ALA A 121 -11.29 -1.92 3.20
C ALA A 121 -10.34 -3.03 2.74
N SER A 122 -10.80 -3.86 1.80
CA SER A 122 -10.03 -4.96 1.22
C SER A 122 -9.96 -4.87 -0.29
N PHE A 123 -8.94 -5.52 -0.85
CA PHE A 123 -8.84 -5.74 -2.29
C PHE A 123 -10.01 -6.61 -2.77
N LEU A 124 -10.55 -6.26 -3.93
CA LEU A 124 -11.36 -7.20 -4.70
C LEU A 124 -10.44 -8.18 -5.43
N PRO A 125 -10.83 -9.46 -5.57
CA PRO A 125 -10.16 -10.37 -6.50
C PRO A 125 -10.10 -9.77 -7.90
N GLN A 126 -9.02 -10.02 -8.64
CA GLN A 126 -8.84 -9.41 -9.96
C GLN A 126 -10.01 -9.69 -10.93
N SER A 127 -10.62 -10.88 -10.85
CA SER A 127 -11.79 -11.25 -11.66
C SER A 127 -13.01 -10.37 -11.38
N GLU A 128 -13.26 -10.04 -10.11
CA GLU A 128 -14.34 -9.15 -9.70
C GLU A 128 -14.03 -7.70 -10.06
N ALA A 129 -12.80 -7.23 -9.80
CA ALA A 129 -12.38 -5.88 -10.12
C ALA A 129 -12.49 -5.60 -11.64
N LYS A 130 -12.10 -6.55 -12.49
CA LYS A 130 -12.25 -6.46 -13.95
C LYS A 130 -13.70 -6.40 -14.43
N SER A 131 -14.66 -6.88 -13.62
CA SER A 131 -16.10 -6.81 -13.93
C SER A 131 -16.72 -5.44 -13.62
N ILE A 132 -15.96 -4.53 -13.00
CA ILE A 132 -16.40 -3.19 -12.63
C ILE A 132 -15.64 -2.19 -13.51
N PRO A 133 -16.32 -1.46 -14.41
CA PRO A 133 -15.66 -0.41 -15.18
C PRO A 133 -14.99 0.63 -14.27
N PHE A 134 -13.72 0.93 -14.56
CA PHE A 134 -12.92 1.92 -13.83
C PHE A 134 -12.66 3.11 -14.74
N SER A 135 -13.67 3.97 -14.90
CA SER A 135 -13.60 5.16 -15.76
C SER A 135 -14.48 6.29 -15.22
N THR A 136 -14.15 7.54 -15.53
CA THR A 136 -14.99 8.71 -15.24
C THR A 136 -16.35 8.61 -15.94
N ALA A 137 -16.38 8.04 -17.15
CA ALA A 137 -17.61 7.85 -17.92
C ALA A 137 -18.60 6.89 -17.24
N ASP A 138 -18.09 5.84 -16.58
CA ASP A 138 -18.90 4.83 -15.91
C ASP A 138 -19.15 5.11 -14.42
N LEU A 139 -18.65 6.23 -13.90
CA LEU A 139 -18.82 6.61 -12.50
C LEU A 139 -20.29 6.51 -12.03
N PRO A 140 -21.32 6.97 -12.77
CA PRO A 140 -22.71 6.81 -12.34
C PRO A 140 -23.14 5.35 -12.10
N ASN A 141 -22.65 4.43 -12.93
CA ASN A 141 -22.94 2.99 -12.82
C ASN A 141 -22.26 2.40 -11.59
N THR A 142 -21.00 2.77 -11.34
CA THR A 142 -20.24 2.37 -10.14
C THR A 142 -20.92 2.88 -8.88
N LEU A 143 -21.33 4.16 -8.85
CA LEU A 143 -22.06 4.74 -7.72
C LEU A 143 -23.35 3.96 -7.41
N SER A 144 -24.12 3.61 -8.44
CA SER A 144 -25.32 2.79 -8.31
C SER A 144 -25.02 1.39 -7.75
N ARG A 145 -24.03 0.69 -8.32
CA ARG A 145 -23.64 -0.67 -7.90
C ARG A 145 -23.24 -0.74 -6.42
N PHE A 146 -22.55 0.29 -5.93
CA PHE A 146 -22.09 0.36 -4.53
C PHE A 146 -23.02 1.15 -3.61
N SER A 147 -24.21 1.54 -4.07
CA SER A 147 -25.17 2.34 -3.29
C SER A 147 -24.58 3.66 -2.74
N ILE A 148 -23.66 4.27 -3.49
CA ILE A 148 -23.01 5.53 -3.14
C ILE A 148 -23.86 6.68 -3.69
N LYS A 149 -24.26 7.61 -2.82
CA LYS A 149 -25.08 8.77 -3.20
C LYS A 149 -24.32 9.66 -4.20
N PRO A 150 -24.90 9.99 -5.37
CA PRO A 150 -24.33 10.98 -6.29
C PRO A 150 -24.11 12.33 -5.59
N ASN A 151 -23.05 13.05 -5.97
CA ASN A 151 -22.63 14.33 -5.37
C ASN A 151 -22.29 14.27 -3.86
N SER A 152 -22.17 13.09 -3.27
CA SER A 152 -21.57 12.94 -1.93
C SER A 152 -20.08 13.27 -1.99
N ASN A 153 -19.47 13.60 -0.83
CA ASN A 153 -18.02 13.78 -0.75
C ASN A 153 -17.24 12.57 -1.29
N LEU A 154 -17.70 11.35 -0.99
CA LEU A 154 -17.11 10.13 -1.53
C LEU A 154 -17.20 10.08 -3.07
N ALA A 155 -18.37 10.39 -3.65
CA ALA A 155 -18.54 10.40 -5.11
C ALA A 155 -17.65 11.45 -5.81
N LEU A 156 -17.50 12.64 -5.22
CA LEU A 156 -16.61 13.68 -5.75
C LEU A 156 -15.14 13.25 -5.70
N ARG A 157 -14.70 12.65 -4.59
CA ARG A 157 -13.33 12.10 -4.47
C ARG A 157 -13.08 10.93 -5.41
N MET A 158 -14.06 10.05 -5.60
CA MET A 158 -13.99 8.99 -6.62
C MET A 158 -13.76 9.57 -8.02
N GLN A 159 -14.46 10.67 -8.34
CA GLN A 159 -14.27 11.36 -9.62
C GLN A 159 -12.85 11.94 -9.75
N GLU A 160 -12.33 12.58 -8.69
CA GLU A 160 -10.94 13.09 -8.67
C GLU A 160 -9.93 11.96 -8.87
N THR A 161 -10.09 10.83 -8.17
CA THR A 161 -9.24 9.65 -8.34
C THR A 161 -9.28 9.14 -9.78
N LEU A 162 -10.47 8.99 -10.39
CA LEU A 162 -10.60 8.53 -11.78
C LEU A 162 -9.93 9.50 -12.75
N GLN A 163 -10.13 10.81 -12.59
CA GLN A 163 -9.49 11.83 -13.42
C GLN A 163 -7.95 11.78 -13.32
N GLN A 164 -7.40 11.56 -12.12
CA GLN A 164 -5.96 11.38 -11.92
C GLN A 164 -5.46 10.08 -12.58
N CYS A 165 -6.22 9.00 -12.47
CA CYS A 165 -5.89 7.72 -13.10
C CYS A 165 -5.88 7.82 -14.63
N GLU A 166 -6.84 8.53 -15.21
CA GLU A 166 -7.02 8.73 -16.65
C GLU A 166 -6.10 9.80 -17.25
N ALA A 167 -5.59 10.73 -16.43
CA ALA A 167 -4.66 11.76 -16.88
C ALA A 167 -3.44 11.13 -17.58
N PRO A 168 -2.86 11.74 -18.62
CA PRO A 168 -1.62 11.27 -19.21
C PRO A 168 -0.50 11.23 -18.17
N ALA A 169 0.34 10.20 -18.21
CA ALA A 169 1.54 10.12 -17.38
C ALA A 169 2.53 11.25 -17.74
N LEU A 170 3.33 11.70 -16.78
CA LEU A 170 4.49 12.54 -17.11
C LEU A 170 5.46 11.76 -18.02
N LYS A 171 6.30 12.48 -18.77
CA LYS A 171 7.25 11.86 -19.70
C LYS A 171 8.20 10.88 -19.01
N SER A 172 8.52 11.16 -17.75
CA SER A 172 9.41 10.38 -16.89
C SER A 172 8.68 9.41 -15.95
N GLU A 173 7.35 9.28 -16.08
CA GLU A 173 6.51 8.48 -15.21
C GLU A 173 5.89 7.27 -15.92
N GLU A 174 5.91 6.13 -15.25
CA GLU A 174 5.09 4.98 -15.60
C GLU A 174 4.05 4.77 -14.49
N LYS A 175 2.75 4.78 -14.78
CA LYS A 175 1.69 4.68 -13.77
C LYS A 175 0.59 3.67 -14.08
N LEU A 176 -0.09 3.20 -13.04
CA LEU A 176 -1.28 2.35 -13.07
C LEU A 176 -2.14 2.62 -11.84
N CYS A 177 -3.45 2.75 -12.01
CA CYS A 177 -4.38 2.58 -10.89
C CYS A 177 -4.73 1.10 -10.74
N ALA A 178 -4.10 0.45 -9.76
CA ALA A 178 -4.28 -0.95 -9.46
C ALA A 178 -5.59 -1.15 -8.68
N THR A 179 -6.55 -1.84 -9.28
CA THR A 179 -7.87 -2.14 -8.72
C THR A 179 -7.92 -3.47 -7.96
N SER A 180 -6.80 -4.21 -7.93
CA SER A 180 -6.62 -5.47 -7.20
C SER A 180 -5.15 -5.65 -6.82
N LEU A 181 -4.86 -6.51 -5.82
CA LEU A 181 -3.48 -6.80 -5.42
C LEU A 181 -2.69 -7.47 -6.55
N GLU A 182 -3.34 -8.34 -7.33
CA GLU A 182 -2.73 -9.01 -8.47
C GLU A 182 -2.29 -8.00 -9.52
N SER A 183 -3.16 -7.04 -9.86
CA SER A 183 -2.79 -5.97 -10.82
C SER A 183 -1.65 -5.08 -10.31
N MET A 184 -1.57 -4.84 -9.00
CA MET A 184 -0.46 -4.12 -8.38
C MET A 184 0.85 -4.90 -8.53
N VAL A 185 0.85 -6.18 -8.15
CA VAL A 185 2.04 -7.05 -8.20
C VAL A 185 2.53 -7.23 -9.64
N ASP A 186 1.62 -7.46 -10.59
CA ASP A 186 1.96 -7.60 -12.01
C ASP A 186 2.62 -6.33 -12.56
N PHE A 187 2.08 -5.16 -12.19
CA PHE A 187 2.65 -3.87 -12.55
C PHE A 187 4.03 -3.67 -11.94
N VAL A 188 4.19 -3.96 -10.64
CA VAL A 188 5.47 -3.83 -9.94
C VAL A 188 6.53 -4.68 -10.62
N VAL A 189 6.28 -5.96 -10.87
CA VAL A 189 7.24 -6.85 -11.54
C VAL A 189 7.53 -6.38 -12.97
N SER A 190 6.50 -5.94 -13.70
CA SER A 190 6.69 -5.37 -15.04
C SER A 190 7.60 -4.15 -15.03
N LYS A 191 7.45 -3.26 -14.04
CA LYS A 191 8.26 -2.04 -13.94
C LYS A 191 9.65 -2.33 -13.41
N LEU A 192 9.82 -3.13 -12.37
CA LEU A 192 11.13 -3.51 -11.87
C LEU A 192 11.91 -4.38 -12.87
N GLY A 193 11.22 -5.03 -13.82
CA GLY A 193 11.83 -5.86 -14.86
C GLY A 193 12.33 -7.22 -14.36
N THR A 194 12.02 -7.55 -13.10
CA THR A 194 12.37 -8.81 -12.44
C THR A 194 11.37 -9.10 -11.32
N ASN A 195 11.22 -10.38 -11.00
CA ASN A 195 10.52 -10.84 -9.80
C ASN A 195 11.47 -11.38 -8.72
N LYS A 196 12.78 -11.45 -9.01
CA LYS A 196 13.82 -11.89 -8.06
C LYS A 196 14.34 -10.69 -7.27
N GLY A 197 14.55 -10.89 -5.97
CA GLY A 197 15.07 -9.84 -5.08
C GLY A 197 14.11 -8.66 -4.89
N VAL A 198 12.85 -8.79 -5.30
CA VAL A 198 11.85 -7.73 -5.07
C VAL A 198 11.57 -7.63 -3.58
N GLN A 199 11.54 -6.41 -3.07
CA GLN A 199 11.23 -6.08 -1.69
C GLN A 199 10.10 -5.06 -1.67
N ALA A 200 9.17 -5.24 -0.73
CA ALA A 200 8.15 -4.25 -0.40
C ALA A 200 8.48 -3.62 0.96
N ARG A 201 8.53 -2.30 1.02
CA ARG A 201 8.73 -1.52 2.26
C ARG A 201 7.56 -0.59 2.49
N VAL A 202 7.27 -0.37 3.77
CA VAL A 202 6.20 0.48 4.27
C VAL A 202 6.73 1.18 5.52
N THR A 203 6.19 2.35 5.85
CA THR A 203 6.48 2.96 7.15
C THR A 203 5.91 2.08 8.27
N VAL A 204 6.67 1.89 9.34
CA VAL A 204 6.27 1.08 10.51
C VAL A 204 6.30 1.93 11.77
N LEU A 205 5.19 1.97 12.50
CA LEU A 205 5.09 2.56 13.84
C LEU A 205 5.05 1.44 14.89
N GLU A 206 5.91 1.49 15.91
CA GLU A 206 5.96 0.45 16.95
C GLU A 206 4.71 0.44 17.84
N ASP A 207 4.18 1.62 18.19
CA ASP A 207 2.91 1.72 18.92
C ASP A 207 1.75 1.90 17.94
N ARG A 208 1.01 0.81 17.73
CA ARG A 208 -0.20 0.77 16.90
C ARG A 208 -1.48 1.03 17.70
N THR A 209 -1.39 1.37 18.99
CA THR A 209 -2.58 1.63 19.81
C THR A 209 -3.32 2.87 19.31
N VAL A 210 -4.41 2.60 18.59
CA VAL A 210 -5.58 3.42 18.33
C VAL A 210 -5.35 4.94 18.34
N SER A 211 -5.22 5.45 17.12
CA SER A 211 -5.87 6.69 16.66
C SER A 211 -5.49 7.98 17.36
N LYS A 212 -4.59 8.73 16.73
CA LYS A 212 -5.04 9.99 16.09
C LYS A 212 -4.36 10.07 14.73
N ARG A 213 -5.17 10.09 13.66
CA ARG A 213 -4.76 10.47 12.29
C ARG A 213 -4.39 11.95 12.30
N ALA A 214 -3.30 12.26 12.96
CA ALA A 214 -2.89 13.61 13.30
C ALA A 214 -1.41 13.77 13.00
N PHE A 215 -1.05 15.00 12.65
CA PHE A 215 0.35 15.39 12.57
C PHE A 215 0.96 15.34 13.97
N LYS A 216 2.08 14.63 14.08
CA LYS A 216 2.89 14.58 15.29
C LYS A 216 4.29 15.08 14.97
N TRP A 217 4.96 15.58 15.99
CA TRP A 217 6.37 15.92 15.88
C TRP A 217 7.20 14.64 16.00
N TYR A 218 8.08 14.45 15.03
CA TYR A 218 9.08 13.39 15.03
C TYR A 218 10.47 14.00 14.86
N MET A 219 11.46 13.28 15.35
CA MET A 219 12.86 13.62 15.23
C MET A 219 13.61 12.52 14.49
N VAL A 220 14.49 12.89 13.55
CA VAL A 220 15.40 11.95 12.88
C VAL A 220 16.37 11.38 13.92
N ALA A 221 16.26 10.08 14.19
CA ALA A 221 16.95 9.42 15.29
C ALA A 221 18.25 8.69 14.87
N GLY A 222 18.49 8.54 13.57
CA GLY A 222 19.65 7.82 13.06
C GLY A 222 19.98 8.16 11.60
N MET A 223 20.90 7.40 11.02
CA MET A 223 21.31 7.59 9.63
C MET A 223 20.20 7.15 8.67
N ALA A 224 19.97 7.94 7.62
CA ALA A 224 19.12 7.55 6.51
C ALA A 224 19.84 6.49 5.66
N GLU A 225 19.24 5.31 5.54
CA GLU A 225 19.71 4.25 4.65
C GLU A 225 19.10 4.46 3.26
N GLU A 226 19.93 4.65 2.24
CA GLU A 226 19.46 4.69 0.85
C GLU A 226 19.24 3.25 0.36
N VAL A 227 17.98 2.87 0.22
CA VAL A 227 17.58 1.49 -0.12
C VAL A 227 17.14 1.34 -1.57
N GLY A 228 17.01 2.45 -2.31
CA GLY A 228 16.60 2.44 -3.72
C GLY A 228 17.10 3.69 -4.46
N TYR A 229 17.82 3.48 -5.56
CA TYR A 229 18.32 4.55 -6.43
C TYR A 229 17.93 4.37 -7.91
N VAL A 230 17.82 3.13 -8.38
CA VAL A 230 17.75 2.84 -9.82
C VAL A 230 16.31 2.80 -10.33
N LYS A 231 15.43 2.06 -9.66
CA LYS A 231 14.03 1.93 -10.05
C LYS A 231 13.18 1.49 -8.86
N THR A 232 12.28 2.37 -8.43
CA THR A 232 11.28 2.07 -7.40
C THR A 232 9.88 2.25 -7.95
N VAL A 233 8.93 1.49 -7.42
CA VAL A 233 7.50 1.65 -7.71
C VAL A 233 6.83 2.03 -6.40
N ASN A 234 6.21 3.20 -6.39
CA ASN A 234 5.45 3.72 -5.26
C ASN A 234 3.97 3.44 -5.49
N CYS A 235 3.26 2.94 -4.49
CA CYS A 235 1.83 2.68 -4.55
C CYS A 235 1.14 3.35 -3.37
N HIS A 236 0.22 4.27 -3.67
CA HIS A 236 -0.55 5.04 -2.69
C HIS A 236 -2.04 4.67 -2.72
N PRO A 237 -2.67 4.42 -1.57
CA PRO A 237 -4.10 4.11 -1.54
C PRO A 237 -4.93 5.31 -1.99
N GLN A 238 -6.02 5.05 -2.71
CA GLN A 238 -6.90 6.06 -3.28
C GLN A 238 -8.32 5.94 -2.73
N THR A 239 -9.04 7.05 -2.72
CA THR A 239 -10.46 7.07 -2.35
C THR A 239 -11.28 6.51 -3.52
N TYR A 240 -11.83 5.31 -3.36
CA TYR A 240 -12.66 4.68 -4.39
C TYR A 240 -13.72 3.74 -3.80
N ALA A 241 -14.61 3.17 -4.62
CA ALA A 241 -15.67 2.27 -4.15
C ALA A 241 -15.14 1.00 -3.44
N TYR A 242 -13.91 0.58 -3.76
CA TYR A 242 -13.17 -0.53 -3.17
C TYR A 242 -11.67 -0.21 -3.22
N LEU A 243 -10.84 -1.01 -2.55
CA LEU A 243 -9.43 -0.70 -2.38
C LEU A 243 -8.71 -0.60 -3.72
N THR A 244 -8.23 0.61 -4.00
CA THR A 244 -7.54 0.99 -5.23
C THR A 244 -6.27 1.71 -4.86
N TYR A 245 -5.17 1.39 -5.56
CA TYR A 245 -3.89 2.04 -5.38
C TYR A 245 -3.46 2.78 -6.64
N TYR A 246 -3.02 4.02 -6.51
CA TYR A 246 -2.27 4.71 -7.54
C TYR A 246 -0.82 4.26 -7.43
N CYS A 247 -0.38 3.44 -8.37
CA CYS A 247 1.00 2.97 -8.46
C CYS A 247 1.73 3.75 -9.56
N HIS A 248 2.94 4.22 -9.27
CA HIS A 248 3.77 4.89 -10.24
C HIS A 248 5.26 4.70 -9.99
N SER A 249 6.04 4.82 -11.05
CA SER A 249 7.50 4.78 -11.06
C SER A 249 7.99 6.05 -11.73
N LEU A 250 8.59 6.95 -10.95
CA LEU A 250 9.22 8.18 -11.42
C LEU A 250 10.73 7.97 -11.51
N LYS A 251 11.32 8.24 -12.68
CA LYS A 251 12.78 8.20 -12.85
C LYS A 251 13.45 9.23 -11.93
N GLY A 252 14.62 8.91 -11.39
CA GLY A 252 15.38 9.81 -10.52
C GLY A 252 14.78 9.95 -9.12
N THR A 253 13.98 8.98 -8.68
CA THR A 253 13.49 8.92 -7.29
C THR A 253 14.43 8.08 -6.44
N ARG A 254 14.79 8.61 -5.27
CA ARG A 254 15.60 7.93 -4.26
C ARG A 254 14.74 7.58 -3.05
N THR A 255 14.86 6.34 -2.58
CA THR A 255 14.13 5.83 -1.43
C THR A 255 15.06 5.72 -0.24
N TYR A 256 14.64 6.29 0.88
CA TYR A 256 15.33 6.20 2.15
C TYR A 256 14.47 5.45 3.18
N VAL A 257 15.13 4.63 4.00
CA VAL A 257 14.57 4.12 5.25
C VAL A 257 15.28 4.84 6.38
N VAL A 258 14.53 5.49 7.26
CA VAL A 258 15.09 6.38 8.27
C VAL A 258 14.42 6.15 9.63
N PRO A 259 15.18 5.88 10.69
CA PRO A 259 14.63 5.75 12.04
C PRO A 259 14.25 7.12 12.59
N PHE A 260 13.00 7.25 13.04
CA PHE A 260 12.41 8.43 13.63
C PHE A 260 11.92 8.10 15.05
N VAL A 261 11.90 9.11 15.91
CA VAL A 261 11.29 9.02 17.25
C VAL A 261 10.28 10.15 17.42
N GLY A 262 9.05 9.81 17.75
CA GLY A 262 7.99 10.76 18.05
C GLY A 262 8.22 11.45 19.39
N ASP A 263 7.68 12.67 19.56
CA ASP A 263 7.71 13.37 20.86
C ASP A 263 6.97 12.58 21.98
N ASP A 264 6.10 11.63 21.61
CA ASP A 264 5.44 10.69 22.52
C ASP A 264 6.27 9.43 22.83
N GLY A 265 7.51 9.36 22.32
CA GLY A 265 8.41 8.22 22.47
C GLY A 265 8.19 7.10 21.46
N THR A 266 7.23 7.22 20.53
CA THR A 266 6.98 6.19 19.51
C THR A 266 8.16 6.09 18.55
N ASN A 267 8.79 4.92 18.47
CA ASN A 267 9.76 4.65 17.40
C ASN A 267 9.02 4.40 16.09
N ALA A 268 9.60 4.92 15.01
CA ALA A 268 9.09 4.77 13.66
C ALA A 268 10.23 4.44 12.70
N GLU A 269 10.06 3.41 11.88
CA GLU A 269 10.88 3.20 10.70
C GLU A 269 10.16 3.86 9.52
N VAL A 270 10.66 5.01 9.07
CA VAL A 270 9.99 5.85 8.08
C VAL A 270 10.58 5.58 6.71
N VAL A 271 9.71 5.29 5.74
CA VAL A 271 10.08 5.29 4.33
C VAL A 271 9.86 6.68 3.77
N ALA A 272 10.88 7.26 3.13
CA ALA A 272 10.81 8.55 2.48
C ALA A 272 11.27 8.46 1.03
N GLU A 273 10.58 9.17 0.14
CA GLU A 273 10.93 9.28 -1.28
C GLU A 273 11.47 10.68 -1.54
N CYS A 274 12.53 10.77 -2.33
CA CYS A 274 13.16 12.01 -2.77
C CYS A 274 13.22 12.05 -4.29
N HIS A 275 12.48 12.98 -4.90
CA HIS A 275 12.49 13.18 -6.33
C HIS A 275 13.64 14.12 -6.70
N SER A 276 14.65 13.59 -7.40
CA SER A 276 15.90 14.30 -7.67
C SER A 276 15.77 15.34 -8.78
N ASP A 277 14.85 15.13 -9.73
CA ASP A 277 14.52 16.09 -10.78
C ASP A 277 13.03 16.43 -10.73
N THR A 278 12.73 17.64 -10.30
CA THR A 278 11.37 18.19 -10.21
C THR A 278 11.10 19.25 -11.28
N SER A 279 11.93 19.32 -12.32
CA SER A 279 11.81 20.35 -13.38
C SER A 279 10.52 20.24 -14.19
N GLU A 280 9.97 19.03 -14.31
CA GLU A 280 8.70 18.76 -15.02
C GLU A 280 7.45 18.97 -14.15
N TRP A 281 7.60 19.22 -12.85
CA TRP A 281 6.46 19.43 -11.94
C TRP A 281 5.79 20.78 -12.22
N ASP A 282 4.49 20.89 -11.91
CA ASP A 282 3.79 22.18 -11.99
C ASP A 282 4.53 23.21 -11.10
N ALA A 283 4.92 24.36 -11.66
CA ALA A 283 5.58 25.42 -10.90
C ALA A 283 4.72 25.98 -9.73
N LYS A 284 3.42 25.68 -9.71
CA LYS A 284 2.48 26.00 -8.62
C LYS A 284 2.31 24.85 -7.61
N HIS A 285 2.99 23.73 -7.80
CA HIS A 285 2.99 22.60 -6.86
C HIS A 285 3.40 23.08 -5.47
N ILE A 286 2.74 22.56 -4.43
CA ILE A 286 2.83 23.16 -3.10
C ILE A 286 4.24 23.08 -2.50
N SER A 287 4.98 22.03 -2.86
CA SER A 287 6.33 21.78 -2.38
C SER A 287 7.26 22.97 -2.64
N PHE A 288 7.16 23.62 -3.80
CA PHE A 288 7.96 24.80 -4.15
C PHE A 288 7.66 26.00 -3.25
N LYS A 289 6.38 26.17 -2.89
CA LYS A 289 5.95 27.23 -1.98
C LYS A 289 6.38 26.96 -0.53
N MET A 290 6.24 25.71 -0.07
CA MET A 290 6.60 25.31 1.30
C MET A 290 8.10 25.35 1.55
N LEU A 291 8.90 24.86 0.59
CA LEU A 291 10.34 24.77 0.72
C LEU A 291 11.07 26.05 0.25
N HIS A 292 10.35 27.00 -0.32
CA HIS A 292 10.91 28.22 -0.91
C HIS A 292 11.96 27.95 -2.01
N VAL A 293 11.69 26.95 -2.85
CA VAL A 293 12.57 26.52 -3.95
C VAL A 293 11.84 26.56 -5.29
N LYS A 294 12.56 26.33 -6.40
CA LYS A 294 12.00 26.34 -7.76
C LYS A 294 12.01 24.93 -8.36
N PRO A 295 11.19 24.66 -9.39
CA PRO A 295 11.30 23.42 -10.17
C PRO A 295 12.73 23.11 -10.60
N GLY A 296 13.19 21.89 -10.31
CA GLY A 296 14.50 21.38 -10.70
C GLY A 296 15.70 21.99 -9.95
N SER A 297 15.51 22.86 -8.94
CA SER A 297 16.64 23.47 -8.24
C SER A 297 17.28 22.55 -7.19
N VAL A 298 16.47 21.71 -6.54
CA VAL A 298 16.90 20.76 -5.50
C VAL A 298 15.99 19.53 -5.50
N PRO A 299 16.45 18.39 -4.96
CA PRO A 299 15.58 17.26 -4.67
C PRO A 299 14.47 17.64 -3.68
N ILE A 300 13.25 17.16 -3.93
CA ILE A 300 12.11 17.35 -3.04
C ILE A 300 11.71 16.00 -2.48
N CYS A 301 11.64 15.90 -1.17
CA CYS A 301 11.34 14.68 -0.47
C CYS A 301 10.01 14.73 0.28
N HIS A 302 9.43 13.56 0.54
CA HIS A 302 8.31 13.40 1.45
C HIS A 302 8.35 12.03 2.14
N ALA A 303 7.84 11.98 3.37
CA ALA A 303 7.65 10.72 4.08
C ALA A 303 6.38 10.01 3.59
N LEU A 304 6.37 8.69 3.64
CA LEU A 304 5.23 7.86 3.28
C LEU A 304 4.44 7.43 4.53
N PRO A 305 3.10 7.47 4.48
CA PRO A 305 2.28 6.89 5.55
C PRO A 305 2.36 5.36 5.54
N GLU A 306 1.96 4.72 6.65
CA GLU A 306 1.97 3.25 6.85
C GLU A 306 1.24 2.44 5.76
N ASP A 307 0.30 3.04 5.04
CA ASP A 307 -0.50 2.39 4.01
C ASP A 307 -0.02 2.65 2.57
N SER A 308 1.05 3.44 2.39
CA SER A 308 1.78 3.53 1.12
C SER A 308 2.89 2.47 1.06
N ILE A 309 3.11 1.93 -0.14
CA ILE A 309 4.03 0.80 -0.35
C ILE A 309 5.08 1.20 -1.38
N VAL A 310 6.35 0.99 -1.04
CA VAL A 310 7.46 1.14 -1.97
C VAL A 310 8.01 -0.21 -2.34
N TRP A 311 8.19 -0.42 -3.64
CA TRP A 311 8.74 -1.63 -4.20
C TRP A 311 10.06 -1.35 -4.88
N MET A 312 11.05 -2.21 -4.61
CA MET A 312 12.39 -2.08 -5.16
C MET A 312 13.05 -3.44 -5.27
N THR A 313 14.17 -3.50 -5.98
CA THR A 313 15.02 -4.69 -6.06
C THR A 313 16.19 -4.54 -5.10
N SER A 314 16.48 -5.60 -4.33
CA SER A 314 17.73 -5.76 -3.56
C SER A 314 18.97 -5.78 -4.44
#